data_AF-A0A1J3K0T7-F1
#
_entry.id   AF-A0A1J3K0T7-F1
#
_cell.length_a   1.000
_cell.length_b   1.000
_cell.length_c   1.000
_cell.angle_alpha   90.00
_cell.angle_beta   90.00
_cell.angle_gamma   90.00
#
_symmetry.space_group_name_H-M   'P 1'
#
loop_
_entity.id
_entity.type
_entity.pdbx_description
1 polymer ?
#
loop_
_entity_poly.entity_id
_entity_poly.type
_entity_poly.pdbx_seq_one_letter_code
_entity_poly.pdbx_strand_id
1 'polypeptide(L)'
;IYRKIYEAGILPLVCGPPVYTQYLEPGWKAIGDLDPKEYDPFHELILIDELCRAGSGGVAWGLFGGLSIGLPPIAIFGSKELKDRIVGPCIRGEKVI
;
A
#
# COMPACT_ATOMS: atom_id res chain seq x y z
N ILE A 1 -6.32 7.31 10.40
CA ILE A 1 -5.93 7.95 9.12
C ILE A 1 -5.68 6.91 8.03
N TYR A 2 -4.89 5.86 8.30
CA TYR A 2 -4.57 4.78 7.34
C TYR A 2 -5.77 4.15 6.64
N ARG A 3 -6.84 3.81 7.37
CA ARG A 3 -8.09 3.34 6.76
C ARG A 3 -8.65 4.29 5.69
N LYS A 4 -8.57 5.61 5.89
CA LYS A 4 -9.01 6.61 4.90
C LYS A 4 -8.12 6.61 3.64
N ILE A 5 -6.82 6.36 3.80
CA ILE A 5 -5.87 6.26 2.68
C ILE A 5 -6.14 4.99 1.88
N TYR A 6 -6.50 3.90 2.57
CA TYR A 6 -6.98 2.68 1.94
C TYR A 6 -8.25 2.95 1.13
N GLU A 7 -9.28 3.54 1.73
CA GLU A 7 -10.53 3.89 1.05
C GLU A 7 -10.32 4.87 -0.12
N ALA A 8 -9.29 5.72 -0.07
CA ALA A 8 -8.89 6.61 -1.16
C ALA A 8 -8.14 5.91 -2.31
N GLY A 9 -7.91 4.59 -2.23
CA GLY A 9 -7.30 3.83 -3.31
C GLY A 9 -5.77 3.84 -3.34
N ILE A 10 -5.11 4.27 -2.24
CA ILE A 10 -3.66 4.56 -2.24
C ILE A 10 -2.86 3.53 -1.45
N LEU A 11 -3.30 3.16 -0.24
CA LEU A 11 -2.44 2.47 0.74
C LEU A 11 -1.81 1.14 0.25
N PRO A 12 -2.49 0.27 -0.50
CA PRO A 12 -1.89 -0.98 -1.00
C PRO A 12 -0.83 -0.77 -2.09
N LEU A 13 -0.79 0.41 -2.70
CA LEU A 13 0.05 0.71 -3.86
C LEU A 13 1.47 1.15 -3.47
N VAL A 14 1.72 1.44 -2.19
CA VAL A 14 3.04 1.89 -1.69
C VAL A 14 3.94 0.75 -1.21
N CYS A 15 3.57 -0.50 -1.50
CA CYS A 15 4.26 -1.70 -1.02
C CYS A 15 5.01 -2.46 -2.11
N GLY A 16 5.33 -1.79 -3.23
CA GLY A 16 5.90 -2.41 -4.41
C GLY A 16 4.93 -3.35 -5.15
N PRO A 17 5.18 -3.60 -6.44
CA PRO A 17 4.47 -4.62 -7.20
C PRO A 17 4.97 -6.04 -6.84
N PRO A 18 4.13 -7.08 -7.03
CA PRO A 18 2.72 -6.99 -7.42
C PRO A 18 1.85 -6.49 -6.26
N VAL A 19 0.76 -5.80 -6.59
CA VAL A 19 -0.25 -5.45 -5.57
C VAL A 19 -0.85 -6.74 -5.01
N TYR A 20 -0.89 -6.87 -3.68
CA TYR A 20 -1.39 -8.05 -2.97
C TYR A 20 -2.93 -8.12 -2.97
N THR A 21 -3.50 -8.24 -4.18
CA THR A 21 -4.95 -8.14 -4.46
C THR A 21 -5.80 -9.14 -3.69
N GLN A 22 -5.25 -10.30 -3.34
CA GLN A 22 -5.94 -11.33 -2.54
C GLN A 22 -6.35 -10.86 -1.14
N TYR A 23 -5.79 -9.76 -0.64
CA TYR A 23 -6.10 -9.20 0.67
C TYR A 23 -6.96 -7.93 0.62
N LEU A 24 -7.35 -7.47 -0.56
CA LEU A 24 -8.20 -6.31 -0.75
C LEU A 24 -9.68 -6.66 -0.50
N GLU A 25 -10.44 -5.68 -0.04
CA GLU A 25 -11.89 -5.81 0.10
C GLU A 25 -12.57 -5.89 -1.28
N PRO A 26 -13.65 -6.67 -1.42
CA PRO A 26 -14.41 -6.74 -2.66
C PRO A 26 -14.88 -5.35 -3.11
N GLY A 27 -14.61 -5.02 -4.38
CA GLY A 27 -14.99 -3.74 -4.97
C GLY A 27 -14.08 -2.56 -4.61
N TRP A 28 -12.98 -2.79 -3.89
CA TRP A 28 -11.95 -1.77 -3.70
C TRP A 28 -11.38 -1.28 -5.04
N LYS A 29 -11.19 0.03 -5.17
CA LYS A 29 -10.68 0.67 -6.38
C LYS A 29 -9.36 1.37 -6.09
N ALA A 30 -8.36 1.14 -6.94
CA ALA A 30 -7.14 1.93 -6.94
C ALA A 30 -7.44 3.37 -7.35
N ILE A 31 -6.62 4.30 -6.87
CA ILE A 31 -6.65 5.68 -7.33
C ILE A 31 -6.43 5.73 -8.85
N GLY A 32 -7.18 6.59 -9.55
CA GLY A 32 -7.11 6.72 -11.01
C GLY A 32 -7.81 5.61 -11.79
N ASP A 33 -8.68 4.80 -11.16
CA ASP A 33 -9.42 3.69 -11.78
C ASP A 33 -8.50 2.64 -12.46
N LEU A 34 -7.24 2.53 -12.00
CA LEU A 34 -6.27 1.56 -12.47
C LEU A 34 -6.65 0.14 -12.03
N ASP A 35 -6.49 -0.86 -12.92
CA ASP A 35 -6.52 -2.26 -12.48
C ASP A 35 -5.26 -2.54 -11.64
N PRO A 36 -5.37 -2.95 -10.36
CA PRO A 36 -4.20 -3.27 -9.53
C PRO A 36 -3.26 -4.33 -10.13
N LYS A 37 -3.72 -5.13 -11.10
CA LYS A 37 -2.88 -6.10 -11.82
C LYS A 37 -1.96 -5.48 -12.85
N GLU A 38 -2.29 -4.27 -13.34
CA GLU A 38 -1.46 -3.49 -14.27
C GLU A 38 -0.47 -2.58 -13.55
N TYR A 39 -0.53 -2.54 -12.21
CA TYR A 39 0.36 -1.74 -11.39
C TYR A 39 1.82 -2.20 -11.50
N ASP A 40 2.71 -1.25 -11.78
CA ASP A 40 4.14 -1.49 -11.97
C ASP A 40 4.97 -0.44 -11.18
N PRO A 41 6.31 -0.57 -11.15
CA PRO A 41 7.16 0.38 -10.41
C PRO A 41 7.06 1.83 -10.90
N PHE A 42 6.64 2.07 -12.15
CA PHE A 42 6.50 3.42 -12.69
C PHE A 42 5.24 4.10 -12.14
N HIS A 43 4.14 3.34 -11.97
CA HIS A 43 2.96 3.84 -11.26
C HIS A 43 3.28 4.21 -9.80
N GLU A 44 4.10 3.40 -9.12
CA GLU A 44 4.54 3.68 -7.75
C GLU A 44 5.40 4.92 -7.66
N LEU A 45 6.31 5.12 -8.63
CA LEU A 45 7.11 6.34 -8.72
C LEU A 45 6.20 7.58 -8.82
N ILE A 46 5.22 7.57 -9.72
CA ILE A 46 4.28 8.70 -9.89
C ILE A 46 3.48 8.93 -8.61
N LEU A 47 2.97 7.86 -7.99
CA LEU A 47 2.18 7.95 -6.76
C LEU A 47 2.99 8.61 -5.62
N ILE A 48 4.24 8.16 -5.42
CA ILE A 48 5.10 8.70 -4.36
C ILE A 48 5.49 10.15 -4.66
N ASP A 49 5.78 10.49 -5.92
CA ASP A 49 6.10 11.85 -6.34
C ASP A 49 4.93 12.81 -6.03
N GLU A 50 3.71 12.44 -6.44
CA GLU A 50 2.50 13.24 -6.18
C GLU A 50 2.19 13.39 -4.68
N LEU A 51 2.40 12.35 -3.87
CA LEU A 51 2.25 12.46 -2.42
C LEU A 51 3.31 13.41 -1.81
N CYS A 52 4.53 13.41 -2.32
CA CYS A 52 5.60 14.30 -1.87
C CYS A 52 5.34 15.78 -2.20
N ARG A 53 4.53 16.08 -3.23
CA ARG A 53 4.15 17.46 -3.60
C ARG A 53 3.37 18.21 -2.51
N ALA A 54 2.88 17.51 -1.48
CA ALA A 54 2.36 18.13 -0.26
C ALA A 54 3.40 18.96 0.52
N GLY A 55 4.70 18.83 0.19
CA GLY A 55 5.77 19.65 0.77
C GLY A 55 6.06 19.33 2.24
N SER A 56 5.56 18.20 2.75
CA SER A 56 5.74 17.77 4.14
C SER A 56 6.30 16.36 4.20
N GLY A 57 7.57 16.26 4.59
CA GLY A 57 8.21 14.98 4.86
C GLY A 57 7.48 14.18 5.94
N GLY A 58 6.91 14.85 6.95
CA GLY A 58 6.11 14.19 7.98
C GLY A 58 4.84 13.53 7.43
N VAL A 59 4.20 14.16 6.44
CA VAL A 59 3.05 13.55 5.74
C VAL A 59 3.52 12.39 4.88
N ALA A 60 4.55 12.56 4.06
CA ALA A 60 5.06 11.48 3.20
C ALA A 60 5.47 10.24 4.04
N TRP A 61 6.37 10.42 5.00
CA TRP A 61 6.86 9.33 5.83
C TRP A 61 5.81 8.76 6.79
N GLY A 62 4.89 9.60 7.28
CA GLY A 62 3.81 9.18 8.17
C GLY A 62 2.68 8.42 7.48
N LEU A 63 2.49 8.57 6.16
CA LEU A 63 1.43 7.87 5.44
C LEU A 63 1.90 6.53 4.85
N PHE A 64 3.12 6.44 4.34
CA PHE A 64 3.58 5.24 3.63
C PHE A 64 4.96 4.73 4.05
N GLY A 65 5.79 5.50 4.75
CA GLY A 65 7.18 5.12 5.04
C GLY A 65 7.33 3.81 5.84
N GLY A 66 6.59 3.66 6.94
CA GLY A 66 6.63 2.44 7.75
C GLY A 66 6.14 1.21 6.97
N LEU A 67 5.07 1.38 6.20
CA LEU A 67 4.47 0.31 5.41
C LEU A 67 5.34 -0.12 4.22
N SER A 68 5.91 0.84 3.47
CA SER A 68 6.73 0.58 2.29
C SER A 68 8.07 -0.09 2.62
N ILE A 69 8.56 0.10 3.85
CA ILE A 69 9.82 -0.51 4.32
C ILE A 69 9.55 -1.83 5.05
N GLY A 70 8.58 -1.84 5.97
CA GLY A 70 8.38 -2.97 6.90
C GLY A 70 7.59 -4.14 6.31
N LEU A 71 6.69 -3.88 5.36
CA LEU A 71 5.81 -4.91 4.81
C LEU A 71 6.48 -5.83 3.76
N PRO A 72 7.31 -5.31 2.81
CA PRO A 72 7.84 -6.15 1.73
C PRO A 72 8.60 -7.40 2.18
N PRO A 73 9.46 -7.38 3.23
CA PRO A 73 10.13 -8.59 3.69
C PRO A 73 9.15 -9.71 4.10
N ILE A 74 8.03 -9.34 4.74
CA ILE A 74 6.99 -10.29 5.16
C ILE A 74 6.20 -10.77 3.95
N ALA A 75 5.82 -9.86 3.07
CA ALA A 75 4.99 -10.17 1.92
C ALA A 75 5.71 -11.05 0.88
N ILE A 76 7.03 -10.89 0.74
CA ILE A 76 7.87 -11.69 -0.16
C ILE A 76 8.28 -13.01 0.52
N PHE A 77 8.93 -12.95 1.69
CA PHE A 77 9.60 -14.11 2.30
C PHE A 77 8.84 -14.79 3.44
N GLY A 78 7.76 -14.18 3.93
CA GLY A 78 6.98 -14.73 5.05
C GLY A 78 6.29 -16.06 4.72
N SER A 79 5.96 -16.83 5.75
CA SER A 79 5.07 -18.00 5.58
C SER A 79 3.65 -17.54 5.18
N LYS A 80 2.85 -18.43 4.60
CA LYS A 80 1.45 -18.12 4.27
C LYS A 80 0.68 -17.60 5.49
N GLU A 81 0.85 -18.26 6.63
CA GLU A 81 0.24 -17.82 7.89
C GLU A 81 0.67 -16.41 8.29
N LEU A 82 1.96 -16.08 8.13
CA LEU A 82 2.47 -14.74 8.44
C LEU A 82 1.91 -13.68 7.48
N LYS A 83 1.84 -14.00 6.18
CA LYS A 83 1.26 -13.10 5.17
C LYS A 83 -0.22 -12.84 5.46
N ASP A 84 -1.01 -13.89 5.71
CA ASP A 84 -2.44 -13.77 6.00
C ASP A 84 -2.72 -12.98 7.29
N ARG A 85 -1.85 -13.13 8.30
CA ARG A 85 -1.99 -12.43 9.59
C ARG A 85 -1.57 -10.96 9.55
N ILE A 86 -0.64 -10.59 8.67
CA ILE A 86 0.02 -9.26 8.67
C ILE A 86 -0.30 -8.45 7.42
N VAL A 87 -0.08 -8.99 6.22
CA VAL A 87 -0.16 -8.22 4.96
C VAL A 87 -1.53 -7.60 4.79
N GLY A 88 -2.60 -8.40 4.90
CA GLY A 88 -3.96 -7.90 4.70
C GLY A 88 -4.37 -6.77 5.64
N PRO A 89 -4.31 -6.96 6.97
CA PRO A 89 -4.64 -5.90 7.91
C PRO A 89 -3.79 -4.63 7.73
N CYS A 90 -2.52 -4.75 7.35
CA CYS A 90 -1.64 -3.60 7.13
C CYS A 90 -2.02 -2.82 5.87
N ILE A 91 -2.20 -3.49 4.72
CA ILE A 91 -2.56 -2.79 3.47
C ILE A 91 -3.99 -2.22 3.50
N ARG A 92 -4.89 -2.78 4.32
CA ARG A 92 -6.24 -2.22 4.57
C ARG A 92 -6.28 -1.09 5.59
N GLY A 93 -5.13 -0.75 6.17
CA GLY A 93 -4.99 0.33 7.16
C GLY A 93 -5.64 0.02 8.51
N GLU A 94 -5.87 -1.26 8.82
CA GLU A 94 -6.39 -1.77 10.10
C GLU A 94 -5.27 -1.91 11.14
N LYS A 95 -4.04 -2.16 10.68
CA LYS A 95 -2.83 -2.19 11.49
C LYS A 95 -1.76 -1.31 10.89
N VAL A 96 -0.90 -0.77 11.74
CA VAL A 96 0.21 0.11 11.36
C VAL A 96 1.51 -0.57 11.72
N ILE A 97 2.51 -0.42 10.86
CA ILE A 97 3.91 -0.82 11.07
C ILE A 97 4.75 0.44 10.97
#